data_AF-A0A0F9KR04-F1
#
_entry.id   AF-A0A0F9KR04-F1
#
_cell.length_a   1.000
_cell.length_b   1.000
_cell.length_c   1.000
_cell.angle_alpha   90.00
_cell.angle_beta   90.00
_cell.angle_gamma   90.00
#
_symmetry.space_group_name_H-M   'P 1'
#
loop_
_entity.id
_entity.type
_entity.pdbx_description
1 polymer ?
#
loop_
_entity_poly.entity_id
_entity_poly.type
_entity_poly.pdbx_seq_one_letter_code
_entity_poly.pdbx_strand_id
1 'polypeptide(L)'
;MPMDRKLRQALLRRGLSETASEADAQQWYAMLSLEEKGRIGVELGQEAYGADDEPLQTRNDDVLELELTTRSIQLRAQTANEQERSIEAVIATDTPVEVWDWRRGERIMEVLLPSGAAIPQQLPLLATHDRWSLDSVLGSARNLRADGGSISAKLFFAKGDEDADKAWNKSRQGHLTDVSVGYRVYESVEIQPEQTATVSGRQFTAGKLALRIATRWTPKEVSLVPIGADQAAKMRQAANHLF
;
A
#
# COMPACT_ATOMS: atom_id res chain seq x y z
N MET A 1 -36.25 -20.43 -0.12
CA MET A 1 -35.11 -20.98 0.63
C MET A 1 -35.37 -20.74 2.10
N PRO A 2 -35.18 -21.74 2.98
CA PRO A 2 -35.27 -21.51 4.42
C PRO A 2 -34.20 -20.51 4.87
N MET A 3 -34.54 -19.62 5.79
CA MET A 3 -33.63 -18.62 6.34
C MET A 3 -32.57 -19.31 7.19
N ASP A 4 -31.30 -18.97 6.97
CA ASP A 4 -30.19 -19.46 7.79
C ASP A 4 -30.44 -19.19 9.29
N ARG A 5 -30.13 -20.18 10.14
CA ARG A 5 -30.42 -20.13 11.58
C ARG A 5 -29.63 -19.03 12.28
N LYS A 6 -28.37 -18.79 11.87
CA LYS A 6 -27.52 -17.72 12.43
C LYS A 6 -28.03 -16.35 11.98
N LEU A 7 -28.43 -16.23 10.72
CA LEU A 7 -29.08 -15.02 10.22
C LEU A 7 -30.35 -14.71 11.03
N ARG A 8 -31.24 -15.68 11.27
CA ARG A 8 -32.45 -15.46 12.08
C ARG A 8 -32.13 -14.97 13.50
N GLN A 9 -31.12 -15.53 14.16
CA GLN A 9 -30.68 -15.06 15.49
C GLN A 9 -30.12 -13.62 15.46
N ALA A 10 -29.38 -13.27 14.41
CA ALA A 10 -28.87 -11.90 14.22
C ALA A 10 -30.02 -10.88 14.04
N LEU A 11 -31.14 -11.28 13.43
CA LEU A 11 -32.34 -10.44 13.30
C LEU A 11 -33.11 -10.31 14.62
N LEU A 12 -33.22 -11.38 15.42
CA LEU A 12 -33.85 -11.34 16.75
C LEU A 12 -33.11 -10.37 17.69
N ARG A 13 -31.77 -10.39 17.69
CA ARG A 13 -30.93 -9.42 18.44
C ARG A 13 -31.20 -7.96 18.06
N ARG A 14 -31.79 -7.73 16.88
CA ARG A 14 -32.06 -6.40 16.31
C ARG A 14 -33.54 -6.04 16.32
N GLY A 15 -34.35 -6.79 17.09
CA GLY A 15 -35.75 -6.46 17.35
C GLY A 15 -36.77 -7.18 16.48
N LEU A 16 -36.38 -8.18 15.69
CA LEU A 16 -37.35 -9.10 15.09
C LEU A 16 -38.11 -9.84 16.21
N SER A 17 -39.43 -9.97 16.10
CA SER A 17 -40.24 -10.70 17.09
C SER A 17 -39.86 -12.18 17.15
N GLU A 18 -39.76 -12.75 18.35
CA GLU A 18 -39.49 -14.18 18.57
C GLU A 18 -40.57 -15.09 17.96
N THR A 19 -41.80 -14.59 17.84
CA THR A 19 -42.94 -15.29 17.23
C THR A 19 -43.07 -15.05 15.73
N ALA A 20 -42.18 -14.25 15.11
CA ALA A 20 -42.26 -13.93 13.68
C ALA A 20 -42.19 -15.20 12.82
N SER A 21 -43.04 -15.31 11.80
CA SER A 21 -42.94 -16.44 10.86
C SER A 21 -41.64 -16.34 10.04
N GLU A 22 -41.31 -17.39 9.30
CA GLU A 22 -40.15 -17.38 8.42
C GLU A 22 -40.30 -16.37 7.27
N ALA A 23 -41.53 -16.22 6.76
CA ALA A 23 -41.86 -15.23 5.73
C ALA A 23 -41.69 -13.79 6.26
N ASP A 24 -42.13 -13.53 7.49
CA ASP A 24 -42.00 -12.21 8.13
C ASP A 24 -40.52 -11.85 8.36
N ALA A 25 -39.72 -12.82 8.80
CA ALA A 25 -38.28 -12.64 8.98
C ALA A 25 -37.57 -12.29 7.67
N GLN A 26 -37.96 -12.93 6.56
CA GLN A 26 -37.40 -12.66 5.23
C GLN A 26 -37.78 -11.28 4.71
N GLN A 27 -39.05 -10.88 4.89
CA GLN A 27 -39.49 -9.54 4.53
C GLN A 27 -38.79 -8.48 5.37
N TRP A 28 -38.63 -8.71 6.67
CA TRP A 28 -37.90 -7.81 7.57
C TRP A 28 -36.44 -7.63 7.13
N TYR A 29 -35.74 -8.73 6.84
CA TYR A 29 -34.38 -8.66 6.28
C TYR A 29 -34.34 -7.92 4.95
N ALA A 30 -35.31 -8.12 4.06
CA ALA A 30 -35.37 -7.43 2.78
C ALA A 30 -35.52 -5.90 2.93
N MET A 31 -36.23 -5.44 3.97
CA MET A 31 -36.45 -4.02 4.27
C MET A 31 -35.23 -3.32 4.90
N LEU A 32 -34.22 -4.06 5.38
CA LEU A 32 -33.00 -3.45 5.91
C LEU A 32 -32.21 -2.72 4.82
N SER A 33 -31.56 -1.63 5.21
CA SER A 33 -30.63 -0.90 4.34
C SER A 33 -29.40 -1.75 3.99
N LEU A 34 -28.69 -1.36 2.92
CA LEU A 34 -27.44 -2.04 2.52
C LEU A 34 -26.37 -1.99 3.61
N GLU A 35 -26.31 -0.92 4.40
CA GLU A 35 -25.37 -0.79 5.51
C GLU A 35 -25.70 -1.77 6.65
N GLU A 36 -26.98 -1.91 7.00
CA GLU A 36 -27.43 -2.85 8.05
C GLU A 36 -27.20 -4.31 7.64
N LYS A 37 -27.47 -4.64 6.36
CA LYS A 37 -27.15 -5.94 5.78
C LYS A 37 -25.64 -6.21 5.78
N GLY A 38 -24.83 -5.21 5.47
CA GLY A 38 -23.37 -5.29 5.55
C GLY A 38 -22.87 -5.59 6.96
N ARG A 39 -23.40 -4.91 7.98
CA ARG A 39 -23.03 -5.16 9.39
C ARG A 39 -23.39 -6.57 9.86
N ILE A 40 -24.56 -7.09 9.45
CA ILE A 40 -24.96 -8.47 9.74
C ILE A 40 -24.03 -9.47 9.03
N GLY A 41 -23.65 -9.19 7.78
CA GLY A 41 -22.70 -10.02 7.03
C GLY A 41 -21.33 -10.12 7.71
N VAL A 42 -20.82 -9.01 8.26
CA VAL A 42 -19.56 -9.00 9.03
C VAL A 42 -19.67 -9.81 10.32
N GLU A 43 -20.76 -9.67 11.07
CA GLU A 43 -20.99 -10.43 12.32
C GLU A 43 -21.09 -11.94 12.05
N LEU A 44 -21.85 -12.35 11.03
CA LEU A 44 -21.99 -13.75 10.66
C LEU A 44 -20.69 -14.32 10.08
N GLY A 45 -19.91 -13.50 9.37
CA GLY A 45 -18.58 -13.85 8.87
C GLY A 45 -17.58 -14.09 10.01
N GLN A 46 -17.64 -13.30 11.08
CA GLN A 46 -16.79 -13.48 12.27
C GLN A 46 -17.14 -14.77 13.04
N GLU A 47 -18.43 -15.14 13.10
CA GLU A 47 -18.90 -16.39 13.75
C GLU A 47 -18.72 -17.66 12.87
N ALA A 48 -18.25 -17.54 11.62
CA ALA A 48 -18.00 -18.67 10.73
C ALA A 48 -16.55 -19.21 10.80
N TYR A 49 -15.60 -18.46 11.39
CA TYR A 49 -14.19 -18.84 11.49
C TYR A 49 -13.86 -19.85 12.63
N GLY A 50 -14.84 -20.62 13.09
CA GLY A 50 -14.66 -21.52 14.22
C GLY A 50 -15.57 -22.73 14.19
N ALA A 51 -15.39 -23.63 13.22
CA ALA A 51 -15.58 -25.08 13.36
C ALA A 51 -15.41 -25.74 11.99
N ASP A 52 -14.38 -26.57 11.88
CA ASP A 52 -14.28 -27.75 11.03
C ASP A 52 -14.66 -27.60 9.55
N ASP A 53 -13.72 -27.11 8.74
CA ASP A 53 -13.46 -27.65 7.39
C ASP A 53 -12.08 -27.15 6.94
N GLU A 54 -11.23 -28.03 6.41
CA GLU A 54 -9.90 -27.64 5.92
C GLU A 54 -10.03 -26.54 4.86
N PRO A 55 -9.55 -25.30 5.13
CA PRO A 55 -9.70 -24.23 4.17
C PRO A 55 -8.75 -24.47 3.01
N LEU A 56 -9.28 -24.40 1.79
CA LEU A 56 -8.49 -24.20 0.58
C LEU A 56 -7.58 -22.99 0.80
N GLN A 57 -6.31 -23.25 1.07
CA GLN A 57 -5.29 -22.21 1.22
C GLN A 57 -5.05 -21.55 -0.13
N THR A 58 -5.90 -20.60 -0.51
CA THR A 58 -5.42 -19.52 -1.36
C THR A 58 -4.42 -18.73 -0.51
N ARG A 59 -3.23 -18.46 -1.06
CA ARG A 59 -2.09 -17.80 -0.37
C ARG A 59 -2.37 -16.37 0.16
N ASN A 60 -3.64 -16.01 0.34
CA ASN A 60 -4.09 -14.73 0.86
C ASN A 60 -4.63 -14.82 2.29
N ASP A 61 -4.87 -16.02 2.83
CA ASP A 61 -5.20 -16.18 4.24
C ASP A 61 -3.91 -16.29 5.05
N ASP A 62 -3.55 -15.19 5.71
CA ASP A 62 -2.89 -15.14 7.02
C ASP A 62 -2.38 -13.71 7.21
N VAL A 63 -3.10 -12.86 7.96
CA VAL A 63 -2.63 -11.81 8.91
C VAL A 63 -1.40 -10.93 8.52
N LEU A 64 -0.98 -10.93 7.25
CA LEU A 64 0.21 -10.28 6.69
C LEU A 64 -0.18 -9.01 5.91
N GLU A 65 -1.49 -8.71 5.84
CA GLU A 65 -2.08 -7.65 5.03
C GLU A 65 -1.66 -6.22 5.46
N LEU A 66 -1.13 -6.07 6.68
CA LEU A 66 -0.67 -4.80 7.26
C LEU A 66 0.85 -4.53 7.09
N GLU A 67 1.58 -5.37 6.34
CA GLU A 67 3.05 -5.29 6.30
C GLU A 67 3.66 -4.44 5.17
N LEU A 68 2.84 -3.79 4.33
CA LEU A 68 3.38 -2.86 3.33
C LEU A 68 3.39 -1.44 3.87
N THR A 69 4.58 -0.94 4.14
CA THR A 69 4.81 0.49 4.36
C THR A 69 4.95 1.17 3.01
N THR A 70 4.48 2.41 2.90
CA THR A 70 4.52 3.18 1.66
C THR A 70 5.33 4.45 1.83
N ARG A 71 6.07 4.85 0.79
CA ARG A 71 6.85 6.10 0.77
C ARG A 71 6.77 6.74 -0.58
N SER A 72 6.82 8.06 -0.68
CA SER A 72 6.63 8.74 -1.95
C SER A 72 7.84 9.50 -2.44
N ILE A 73 7.98 9.61 -3.77
CA ILE A 73 9.10 10.21 -4.47
C ILE A 73 8.61 10.83 -5.79
N GLN A 74 9.46 11.59 -6.47
CA GLN A 74 9.13 12.35 -7.67
C GLN A 74 9.22 11.55 -8.98
N LEU A 75 8.24 11.79 -9.86
CA LEU A 75 8.29 11.56 -11.30
C LEU A 75 9.15 12.61 -11.99
N ARG A 76 9.92 12.17 -12.99
CA ARG A 76 10.68 13.08 -13.86
C ARG A 76 9.92 13.27 -15.16
N ALA A 77 8.85 14.06 -15.16
CA ALA A 77 7.98 14.25 -16.33
C ALA A 77 8.74 14.61 -17.63
N GLN A 78 9.85 15.35 -17.52
CA GLN A 78 10.75 15.69 -18.62
C GLN A 78 11.35 14.47 -19.36
N THR A 79 11.34 13.29 -18.73
CA THR A 79 11.85 12.02 -19.28
C THR A 79 10.78 11.22 -20.02
N ALA A 80 9.57 11.79 -20.20
CA ALA A 80 8.48 11.13 -20.89
C ALA A 80 8.88 10.72 -22.31
N ASN A 81 8.73 9.44 -22.62
CA ASN A 81 8.86 8.87 -23.96
C ASN A 81 7.49 8.45 -24.46
N GLU A 82 6.98 9.15 -25.48
CA GLU A 82 5.66 8.92 -26.07
C GLU A 82 5.55 7.57 -26.79
N GLN A 83 6.62 7.11 -27.44
CA GLN A 83 6.61 5.87 -28.22
C GLN A 83 6.49 4.65 -27.30
N GLU A 84 7.25 4.66 -26.21
CA GLU A 84 7.28 3.59 -25.21
C GLU A 84 6.22 3.76 -24.11
N ARG A 85 5.54 4.92 -24.08
CA ARG A 85 4.62 5.35 -23.01
C ARG A 85 5.25 5.18 -21.63
N SER A 86 6.37 5.86 -21.42
CA SER A 86 7.16 5.65 -20.22
C SER A 86 7.76 6.93 -19.63
N ILE A 87 7.94 6.96 -18.31
CA ILE A 87 8.57 8.05 -17.55
C ILE A 87 9.55 7.44 -16.54
N GLU A 88 10.70 8.09 -16.33
CA GLU A 88 11.61 7.71 -15.26
C GLU A 88 11.15 8.27 -13.90
N ALA A 89 11.34 7.46 -12.86
CA ALA A 89 11.04 7.82 -11.48
C ALA A 89 12.16 7.35 -10.55
N VAL A 90 12.41 8.12 -9.50
CA VAL A 90 13.06 7.57 -8.30
C VAL A 90 11.95 6.97 -7.47
N ILE A 91 12.10 5.74 -6.97
CA ILE A 91 11.06 5.00 -6.25
C ILE A 91 11.42 4.70 -4.80
N ALA A 92 12.70 4.67 -4.44
CA ALA A 92 13.17 4.66 -3.05
C ALA A 92 14.40 5.58 -2.87
N THR A 93 14.57 6.17 -1.68
CA THR A 93 15.86 6.73 -1.23
C THR A 93 16.16 6.30 0.20
N ASP A 94 17.41 6.42 0.60
CA ASP A 94 17.86 6.23 1.98
C ASP A 94 17.60 7.45 2.90
N THR A 95 16.77 8.39 2.45
CA THR A 95 16.31 9.50 3.30
C THR A 95 15.41 8.95 4.41
N PRO A 96 15.61 9.34 5.69
CA PRO A 96 14.68 9.00 6.76
C PRO A 96 13.28 9.57 6.47
N VAL A 97 12.26 8.71 6.57
CA VAL A 97 10.85 9.09 6.42
C VAL A 97 10.08 8.61 7.64
N GLU A 98 9.18 9.45 8.15
CA GLU A 98 8.27 9.06 9.22
C GLU A 98 7.24 8.06 8.70
N VAL A 99 7.12 6.92 9.36
CA VAL A 99 6.18 5.85 9.02
C VAL A 99 5.43 5.39 10.27
N TRP A 100 4.25 4.79 10.06
CA TRP A 100 3.51 4.13 11.12
C TRP A 100 3.96 2.68 11.25
N ASP A 101 4.49 2.29 12.41
CA ASP A 101 4.81 0.90 12.72
C ASP A 101 3.56 0.18 13.22
N TRP A 102 2.89 -0.56 12.33
CA TRP A 102 1.69 -1.31 12.65
C TRP A 102 1.90 -2.39 13.72
N ARG A 103 3.11 -2.90 13.91
CA ARG A 103 3.41 -3.92 14.94
C ARG A 103 3.48 -3.32 16.34
N ARG A 104 3.92 -2.07 16.44
CA ARG A 104 4.09 -1.35 17.73
C ARG A 104 2.98 -0.34 18.00
N GLY A 105 2.23 0.07 16.98
CA GLY A 105 1.20 1.09 17.09
C GLY A 105 1.77 2.49 17.34
N GLU A 106 2.95 2.80 16.80
CA GLU A 106 3.64 4.08 17.02
C GLU A 106 4.26 4.64 15.72
N ARG A 107 4.62 5.93 15.75
CA ARG A 107 5.38 6.58 14.68
C ARG A 107 6.87 6.36 14.89
N ILE A 108 7.56 5.97 13.84
CA ILE A 108 9.01 5.84 13.82
C ILE A 108 9.58 6.57 12.59
N MET A 109 10.86 6.93 12.66
CA MET A 109 11.60 7.24 11.44
C MET A 109 12.11 5.93 10.85
N GLU A 110 12.10 5.80 9.53
CA GLU A 110 12.68 4.64 8.88
C GLU A 110 13.53 5.06 7.67
N VAL A 111 14.62 4.33 7.45
CA VAL A 111 15.51 4.44 6.28
C VAL A 111 15.49 3.12 5.55
N LEU A 112 15.28 3.17 4.23
CA LEU A 112 15.44 2.01 3.36
C LEU A 112 16.83 2.06 2.75
N LEU A 113 17.73 1.14 3.12
CA LEU A 113 19.04 1.08 2.45
C LEU A 113 18.88 0.43 1.08
N PRO A 114 19.16 1.12 -0.05
CA PRO A 114 19.01 0.54 -1.38
C PRO A 114 19.89 -0.68 -1.60
N SER A 115 21.05 -0.74 -0.94
CA SER A 115 21.95 -1.91 -0.96
C SER A 115 21.32 -3.17 -0.37
N GLY A 116 20.30 -3.02 0.49
CA GLY A 116 19.53 -4.11 1.09
C GLY A 116 18.27 -4.50 0.31
N ALA A 117 18.01 -3.85 -0.82
CA ALA A 117 16.80 -4.08 -1.61
C ALA A 117 16.97 -5.30 -2.53
N ALA A 118 16.08 -6.28 -2.40
CA ALA A 118 15.95 -7.32 -3.41
C ALA A 118 15.12 -6.79 -4.59
N ILE A 119 15.79 -6.37 -5.66
CA ILE A 119 15.17 -5.72 -6.82
C ILE A 119 14.57 -6.78 -7.76
N PRO A 120 13.24 -6.79 -7.98
CA PRO A 120 12.63 -7.66 -8.98
C PRO A 120 12.80 -7.09 -10.40
N GLN A 121 12.59 -7.94 -11.41
CA GLN A 121 12.62 -7.51 -12.82
C GLN A 121 11.53 -6.49 -13.15
N GLN A 122 10.36 -6.63 -12.50
CA GLN A 122 9.19 -5.81 -12.74
C GLN A 122 8.37 -5.68 -11.45
N LEU A 123 7.75 -4.51 -11.27
CA LEU A 123 6.70 -4.24 -10.28
C LEU A 123 5.43 -3.77 -11.00
N PRO A 124 4.23 -4.04 -10.44
CA PRO A 124 3.02 -3.39 -10.93
C PRO A 124 3.09 -1.88 -10.68
N LEU A 125 2.58 -1.10 -11.65
CA LEU A 125 2.32 0.33 -11.47
C LEU A 125 0.85 0.50 -11.08
N LEU A 126 0.58 0.92 -9.86
CA LEU A 126 -0.77 0.99 -9.31
C LEU A 126 -1.32 2.42 -9.22
N ALA A 127 -2.63 2.53 -9.11
CA ALA A 127 -3.30 3.73 -8.63
C ALA A 127 -3.38 3.70 -7.09
N THR A 128 -2.72 4.63 -6.42
CA THR A 128 -2.94 4.92 -4.99
C THR A 128 -2.88 3.71 -4.03
N HIS A 129 -1.95 2.78 -4.25
CA HIS A 129 -1.77 1.55 -3.45
C HIS A 129 -2.96 0.60 -3.45
N ASP A 130 -3.90 0.75 -4.38
CA ASP A 130 -5.03 -0.15 -4.50
C ASP A 130 -4.56 -1.47 -5.12
N ARG A 131 -4.59 -2.50 -4.28
CA ARG A 131 -4.17 -3.88 -4.57
C ARG A 131 -5.36 -4.82 -4.75
N TRP A 132 -6.58 -4.29 -4.68
CA TRP A 132 -7.82 -5.06 -4.63
C TRP A 132 -8.55 -5.07 -5.98
N SER A 133 -8.22 -4.16 -6.88
CA SER A 133 -8.79 -4.07 -8.23
C SER A 133 -7.74 -4.27 -9.32
N LEU A 134 -8.13 -4.99 -10.39
CA LEU A 134 -7.33 -5.09 -11.62
C LEU A 134 -7.26 -3.74 -12.35
N ASP A 135 -8.33 -2.95 -12.29
CA ASP A 135 -8.41 -1.62 -12.93
C ASP A 135 -7.39 -0.65 -12.31
N SER A 136 -6.97 -0.91 -11.07
CA SER A 136 -5.95 -0.13 -10.38
C SER A 136 -4.54 -0.41 -10.90
N VAL A 137 -4.34 -1.38 -11.81
CA VAL A 137 -3.05 -1.66 -12.45
C VAL A 137 -2.89 -0.81 -13.72
N LEU A 138 -2.26 0.35 -13.57
CA LEU A 138 -2.00 1.33 -14.63
C LEU A 138 -0.86 0.90 -15.58
N GLY A 139 -0.09 -0.13 -15.22
CA GLY A 139 1.01 -0.65 -16.02
C GLY A 139 2.09 -1.33 -15.18
N SER A 140 3.36 -1.00 -15.44
CA SER A 140 4.49 -1.63 -14.77
C SER A 140 5.69 -0.70 -14.56
N ALA A 141 6.39 -0.85 -13.44
CA ALA A 141 7.74 -0.31 -13.25
C ALA A 141 8.77 -1.40 -13.62
N ARG A 142 9.70 -1.05 -14.50
CA ARG A 142 10.74 -1.94 -15.04
C ARG A 142 12.09 -1.23 -15.04
N ASN A 143 13.17 -1.95 -15.39
CA ASN A 143 14.53 -1.41 -15.43
C ASN A 143 14.96 -0.78 -14.09
N LEU A 144 14.61 -1.43 -12.98
CA LEU A 144 14.93 -0.94 -11.64
C LEU A 144 16.45 -0.97 -11.42
N ARG A 145 17.00 0.10 -10.83
CA ARG A 145 18.43 0.25 -10.56
C ARG A 145 18.66 0.92 -9.22
N ALA A 146 19.43 0.30 -8.34
CA ALA A 146 19.96 0.95 -7.15
C ALA A 146 21.25 1.70 -7.50
N ASP A 147 21.30 2.99 -7.20
CA ASP A 147 22.49 3.83 -7.37
C ASP A 147 22.50 4.95 -6.33
N GLY A 148 23.67 5.23 -5.75
CA GLY A 148 23.93 6.42 -4.94
C GLY A 148 22.88 6.75 -3.87
N GLY A 149 22.48 5.77 -3.04
CA GLY A 149 21.48 5.99 -1.98
C GLY A 149 20.03 6.06 -2.48
N SER A 150 19.78 5.73 -3.75
CA SER A 150 18.44 5.70 -4.34
C SER A 150 18.16 4.42 -5.13
N ILE A 151 16.88 4.16 -5.41
CA ILE A 151 16.43 3.21 -6.42
C ILE A 151 15.62 3.98 -7.46
N SER A 152 15.97 3.84 -8.73
CA SER A 152 15.23 4.38 -9.86
C SER A 152 14.56 3.27 -10.66
N ALA A 153 13.51 3.63 -11.41
CA ALA A 153 12.79 2.73 -12.30
C ALA A 153 12.24 3.52 -13.50
N LYS A 154 11.92 2.78 -14.57
CA LYS A 154 11.16 3.31 -15.70
C LYS A 154 9.73 2.79 -15.61
N LEU A 155 8.78 3.71 -15.48
CA LEU A 155 7.36 3.43 -15.39
C LEU A 155 6.79 3.37 -16.79
N PHE A 156 6.08 2.30 -17.11
CA PHE A 156 5.44 2.09 -18.39
C PHE A 156 3.93 1.98 -18.19
N PHE A 157 3.19 2.75 -18.97
CA PHE A 157 1.74 2.85 -18.86
C PHE A 157 1.07 1.93 -19.87
N ALA A 158 0.05 1.19 -19.44
CA ALA A 158 -0.76 0.39 -20.33
C ALA A 158 -1.37 1.26 -21.45
N LYS A 159 -1.57 0.66 -22.63
CA LYS A 159 -2.07 1.35 -23.83
C LYS A 159 -3.47 0.81 -24.15
N GLY A 160 -4.41 1.73 -24.40
CA GLY A 160 -5.80 1.36 -24.71
C GLY A 160 -6.62 0.99 -23.47
N ASP A 161 -6.11 1.31 -22.29
CA ASP A 161 -6.81 1.24 -21.01
C ASP A 161 -7.12 2.68 -20.56
N GLU A 162 -8.37 2.96 -20.22
CA GLU A 162 -8.85 4.34 -19.98
C GLU A 162 -8.17 4.98 -18.76
N ASP A 163 -8.02 4.23 -17.67
CA ASP A 163 -7.42 4.74 -16.44
C ASP A 163 -5.90 4.91 -16.59
N ALA A 164 -5.22 3.98 -17.25
CA ALA A 164 -3.82 4.13 -17.61
C ALA A 164 -3.57 5.29 -18.58
N ASP A 165 -4.46 5.53 -19.55
CA ASP A 165 -4.38 6.66 -20.48
C ASP A 165 -4.56 8.00 -19.76
N LYS A 166 -5.51 8.08 -18.83
CA LYS A 166 -5.71 9.24 -17.96
C LYS A 166 -4.48 9.50 -17.08
N ALA A 167 -3.92 8.45 -16.48
CA ALA A 167 -2.72 8.54 -15.65
C ALA A 167 -1.49 8.96 -16.46
N TRP A 168 -1.30 8.39 -17.65
CA TRP A 168 -0.23 8.76 -18.59
C TRP A 168 -0.28 10.25 -18.94
N ASN A 169 -1.46 10.73 -19.33
CA ASN A 169 -1.65 12.13 -19.71
C ASN A 169 -1.35 13.08 -18.55
N LYS A 170 -1.87 12.80 -17.34
CA LYS A 170 -1.56 13.63 -16.16
C LYS A 170 -0.08 13.61 -15.81
N SER A 171 0.58 12.46 -15.95
CA SER A 171 2.00 12.31 -15.60
C SER A 171 2.91 13.05 -16.58
N ARG A 172 2.72 12.87 -17.90
CA ARG A 172 3.55 13.54 -18.91
C ARG A 172 3.33 15.06 -18.97
N GLN A 173 2.13 15.51 -18.61
CA GLN A 173 1.79 16.95 -18.53
C GLN A 173 2.26 17.58 -17.20
N GLY A 174 2.83 16.80 -16.27
CA GLY A 174 3.32 17.30 -14.99
C GLY A 174 2.22 17.60 -13.95
N HIS A 175 1.00 17.14 -14.15
CA HIS A 175 -0.09 17.26 -13.16
C HIS A 175 0.02 16.21 -12.06
N LEU A 176 0.49 15.01 -12.40
CA LEU A 176 0.77 13.93 -11.46
C LEU A 176 2.29 13.81 -11.37
N THR A 177 2.85 14.16 -10.22
CA THR A 177 4.31 14.28 -10.03
C THR A 177 4.85 13.38 -8.94
N ASP A 178 3.99 12.78 -8.13
CA ASP A 178 4.38 11.94 -7.01
C ASP A 178 4.09 10.46 -7.33
N VAL A 179 5.10 9.62 -7.08
CA VAL A 179 5.01 8.16 -7.04
C VAL A 179 5.21 7.68 -5.62
N SER A 180 4.88 6.43 -5.34
CA SER A 180 5.14 5.80 -4.07
C SER A 180 5.56 4.36 -4.22
N VAL A 181 6.43 3.86 -3.35
CA VAL A 181 6.78 2.44 -3.26
C VAL A 181 6.15 1.83 -2.04
N GLY A 182 5.47 0.71 -2.24
CA GLY A 182 4.99 -0.21 -1.24
C GLY A 182 5.98 -1.36 -1.13
N TYR A 183 6.43 -1.66 0.08
CA TYR A 183 7.53 -2.59 0.30
C TYR A 183 7.35 -3.37 1.59
N ARG A 184 8.04 -4.52 1.66
CA ARG A 184 8.12 -5.35 2.87
C ARG A 184 9.55 -5.31 3.40
N VAL A 185 9.70 -5.01 4.69
CA VAL A 185 10.96 -5.13 5.44
C VAL A 185 11.05 -6.52 6.06
N TYR A 186 12.19 -7.18 5.88
CA TYR A 186 12.47 -8.51 6.43
C TYR A 186 13.51 -8.47 7.55
N GLU A 187 14.51 -7.59 7.43
CA GLU A 187 15.50 -7.34 8.48
C GLU A 187 15.74 -5.85 8.63
N SER A 188 15.88 -5.42 9.88
CA SER A 188 16.18 -4.05 10.23
C SER A 188 17.02 -3.96 11.49
N VAL A 189 17.70 -2.82 11.64
CA VAL A 189 18.33 -2.40 12.89
C VAL A 189 17.51 -1.26 13.47
N GLU A 190 17.16 -1.37 14.75
CA GLU A 190 16.45 -0.34 15.49
C GLU A 190 17.45 0.49 16.29
N ILE A 191 17.38 1.81 16.15
CA ILE A 191 18.17 2.79 16.92
C ILE A 191 17.19 3.55 17.81
N GLN A 192 17.37 3.44 19.12
CA GLN A 192 16.50 4.11 20.08
C GLN A 192 16.65 5.64 19.97
N PRO A 193 15.63 6.42 20.40
CA PRO A 193 15.70 7.88 20.40
C PRO A 193 17.01 8.40 21.00
N GLU A 194 17.56 9.43 20.36
CA GLU A 194 18.81 10.10 20.76
C GLU A 194 20.07 9.20 20.78
N GLN A 195 19.97 7.98 20.25
CA GLN A 195 21.11 7.07 20.12
C GLN A 195 21.71 7.10 18.71
N THR A 196 22.95 6.60 18.63
CA THR A 196 23.70 6.48 17.38
C THR A 196 24.18 5.04 17.23
N ALA A 197 24.05 4.49 16.02
CA ALA A 197 24.57 3.17 15.69
C ALA A 197 25.25 3.18 14.31
N THR A 198 26.18 2.24 14.10
CA THR A 198 26.77 2.01 12.78
C THR A 198 26.04 0.84 12.12
N VAL A 199 25.44 1.07 10.96
CA VAL A 199 24.72 0.08 10.17
C VAL A 199 25.31 0.05 8.76
N SER A 200 25.74 -1.12 8.28
CA SER A 200 26.38 -1.27 6.96
C SER A 200 27.55 -0.29 6.71
N GLY A 201 28.37 -0.05 7.74
CA GLY A 201 29.54 0.85 7.66
C GLY A 201 29.20 2.35 7.66
N ARG A 202 27.92 2.74 7.83
CA ARG A 202 27.48 4.13 7.94
C ARG A 202 26.93 4.41 9.33
N GLN A 203 27.23 5.59 9.86
CA GLN A 203 26.68 6.04 11.14
C GLN A 203 25.30 6.66 10.94
N PHE A 204 24.34 6.27 11.78
CA PHE A 204 22.99 6.80 11.81
C PHE A 204 22.64 7.24 13.23
N THR A 205 22.02 8.40 13.36
CA THR A 205 21.58 8.97 14.63
C THR A 205 20.06 9.14 14.61
N ALA A 206 19.40 8.54 15.61
CA ALA A 206 17.97 8.74 15.80
C ALA A 206 17.70 10.12 16.40
N GLY A 207 16.62 10.76 15.96
CA GLY A 207 16.10 11.98 16.57
C GLY A 207 15.24 11.66 17.79
N LYS A 208 14.08 12.33 17.87
CA LYS A 208 13.09 12.10 18.95
C LYS A 208 12.33 10.78 18.83
N LEU A 209 12.19 10.27 17.60
CA LEU A 209 11.56 8.98 17.32
C LEU A 209 12.65 7.92 17.13
N ALA A 210 12.32 6.67 17.43
CA ALA A 210 13.16 5.54 17.08
C ALA A 210 13.41 5.54 15.57
N LEU A 211 14.62 5.12 15.17
CA LEU A 211 15.03 5.05 13.78
C LEU A 211 15.23 3.58 13.38
N ARG A 212 14.40 3.11 12.47
CA ARG A 212 14.54 1.80 11.82
C ARG A 212 15.38 1.91 10.57
N ILE A 213 16.47 1.16 10.48
CA ILE A 213 17.26 1.02 9.26
C ILE A 213 16.93 -0.33 8.62
N ALA A 214 16.17 -0.35 7.53
CA ALA A 214 15.85 -1.57 6.80
C ALA A 214 17.08 -2.04 6.00
N THR A 215 17.66 -3.17 6.42
CA THR A 215 18.88 -3.77 5.84
C THR A 215 18.57 -4.89 4.86
N ARG A 216 17.38 -5.51 4.95
CA ARG A 216 16.85 -6.43 3.95
C ARG A 216 15.38 -6.17 3.71
N TRP A 217 15.01 -5.80 2.49
CA TRP A 217 13.65 -5.46 2.13
C TRP A 217 13.37 -5.73 0.65
N THR A 218 12.11 -5.72 0.25
CA THR A 218 11.71 -5.94 -1.15
C THR A 218 10.58 -4.98 -1.52
N PRO A 219 10.72 -4.19 -2.59
CA PRO A 219 9.59 -3.46 -3.15
C PRO A 219 8.57 -4.44 -3.73
N LYS A 220 7.29 -4.14 -3.57
CA LYS A 220 6.18 -5.01 -3.99
C LYS A 220 5.31 -4.35 -5.04
N GLU A 221 5.26 -3.02 -5.06
CA GLU A 221 4.56 -2.24 -6.06
C GLU A 221 5.18 -0.85 -6.20
N VAL A 222 4.80 -0.13 -7.25
CA VAL A 222 4.98 1.33 -7.36
C VAL A 222 3.62 1.92 -7.66
N SER A 223 3.21 2.95 -6.93
CA SER A 223 1.93 3.64 -7.12
C SER A 223 2.12 5.05 -7.63
N LEU A 224 1.19 5.51 -8.45
CA LEU A 224 0.96 6.93 -8.65
C LEU A 224 0.09 7.47 -7.51
N VAL A 225 0.52 8.56 -6.87
CA VAL A 225 -0.18 9.14 -5.73
C VAL A 225 -0.42 10.64 -5.93
N PRO A 226 -1.59 11.18 -5.55
CA PRO A 226 -1.86 12.63 -5.65
C PRO A 226 -0.94 13.48 -4.77
N ILE A 227 -0.59 12.96 -3.58
CA ILE A 227 0.27 13.65 -2.61
C ILE A 227 1.30 12.63 -2.13
N GLY A 228 2.57 12.97 -2.32
CA GLY A 228 3.66 12.18 -1.79
C GLY A 228 3.86 12.34 -0.26
N ALA A 229 4.18 11.25 0.42
CA ALA A 229 4.60 11.19 1.82
C ALA A 229 5.95 11.88 2.11
N ASP A 230 6.85 12.01 1.14
CA ASP A 230 8.17 12.64 1.34
C ASP A 230 8.21 14.08 0.79
N GLN A 231 7.99 15.05 1.66
CA GLN A 231 8.16 16.48 1.34
C GLN A 231 9.65 16.88 1.25
N ALA A 232 10.59 16.10 1.82
CA ALA A 232 12.02 16.42 1.79
C ALA A 232 12.64 16.15 0.40
N ALA A 233 12.08 15.22 -0.37
CA ALA A 233 12.41 15.04 -1.79
C ALA A 233 12.06 16.31 -2.62
N LYS A 234 10.96 17.00 -2.29
CA LYS A 234 10.55 18.26 -2.95
C LYS A 234 11.49 19.42 -2.61
N MET A 235 12.00 19.49 -1.36
CA MET A 235 12.92 20.56 -0.96
C MET A 235 14.30 20.46 -1.62
N ARG A 236 14.80 19.26 -1.91
CA ARG A 236 16.11 19.07 -2.58
C ARG A 236 16.11 19.57 -4.03
N GLN A 237 14.98 19.54 -4.72
CA GLN A 237 14.87 20.08 -6.08
C GLN A 237 14.90 21.62 -6.12
N ALA A 238 14.35 22.29 -5.08
CA ALA A 238 14.45 23.74 -4.96
C ALA A 238 15.90 24.21 -4.68
N ALA A 239 16.69 23.41 -3.98
CA ALA A 239 18.10 23.71 -3.70
C ALA A 239 19.03 23.51 -4.91
N ASN A 240 18.70 22.61 -5.85
CA ASN A 240 19.51 22.34 -7.04
C ASN A 240 19.25 23.29 -8.23
N HIS A 241 18.39 24.31 -8.06
CA HIS A 241 18.11 25.34 -9.07
C HIS A 241 18.61 26.75 -8.68
N LEU A 242 19.44 26.84 -7.64
CA LEU A 242 20.10 28.08 -7.23
C LEU A 242 21.61 27.90 -7.25
N PHE A 243 22.21 27.82 -8.43
CA PHE A 243 23.56 28.33 -8.79
C PHE A 243 23.69 28.41 -10.31
#